data_AF-A0A814Y3I0-F1
#
_entry.id   AF-A0A814Y3I0-F1
#
_cell.length_a   1.000
_cell.length_b   1.000
_cell.length_c   1.000
_cell.angle_alpha   90.00
_cell.angle_beta   90.00
_cell.angle_gamma   90.00
#
_symmetry.space_group_name_H-M   'P 1'
#
loop_
_entity.id
_entity.type
_entity.pdbx_description
1 polymer ?
#
loop_
_entity_poly.entity_id
_entity_poly.type
_entity_poly.pdbx_seq_one_letter_code
_entity_poly.pdbx_strand_id
1 'polypeptide(L)'
;MLKNEKIVANPKYARAIRAPRTVPTEYENSPRNQPRICTIQLNKTDTTFGFDIVYASNTPLRRFDRIIEIDDELMENESTAFVEEKLLKARTRGFIKLYLVDTKTYKFYKTNNLPLSPKESAKKLA
;
A
#
# COMPACT_ATOMS: atom_id res chain seq x y z
N MET A 1 25.20 20.21 -6.39
CA MET A 1 24.11 20.48 -7.34
C MET A 1 23.63 19.16 -7.92
N LEU A 2 22.47 18.64 -7.50
CA LEU A 2 21.89 17.44 -8.10
C LEU A 2 21.27 17.81 -9.45
N LYS A 3 21.72 17.14 -10.52
CA LYS A 3 21.19 17.31 -11.87
C LYS A 3 19.74 16.84 -11.88
N ASN A 4 18.83 17.68 -12.38
CA ASN A 4 17.45 17.32 -12.67
C ASN A 4 17.44 16.24 -13.77
N GLU A 5 17.47 14.97 -13.38
CA GLU A 5 17.15 13.88 -14.29
C GLU A 5 15.67 14.00 -14.65
N LYS A 6 15.40 14.41 -15.89
CA LYS A 6 14.04 14.46 -16.44
C LYS A 6 13.50 13.04 -16.43
N ILE A 7 12.57 12.74 -15.53
CA ILE A 7 11.82 11.49 -15.55
C ILE A 7 10.98 11.49 -16.84
N VAL A 8 11.42 10.72 -17.84
CA VAL A 8 10.69 10.54 -19.09
C VAL A 8 9.80 9.32 -18.95
N ALA A 9 8.49 9.53 -18.82
CA ALA A 9 7.52 8.44 -18.81
C ALA A 9 7.58 7.71 -20.17
N ASN A 10 8.04 6.46 -20.17
CA ASN A 10 8.13 5.65 -21.38
C ASN A 10 6.82 4.87 -21.58
N PRO A 11 6.01 5.19 -22.60
CA PRO A 11 4.71 4.57 -22.81
C PRO A 11 4.79 3.08 -23.15
N LYS A 12 5.95 2.56 -23.59
CA LYS A 12 6.17 1.13 -23.84
C LYS A 12 6.03 0.27 -22.58
N TYR A 13 6.32 0.85 -21.41
CA TYR A 13 6.18 0.17 -20.11
C TYR A 13 4.90 0.58 -19.37
N ALA A 14 4.10 1.48 -19.93
CA ALA A 14 2.85 1.93 -19.33
C ALA A 14 1.72 0.93 -19.63
N ARG A 15 1.23 0.23 -18.61
CA ARG A 15 0.02 -0.58 -18.71
C ARG A 15 -1.20 0.24 -18.31
N ALA A 16 -2.15 0.42 -19.23
CA ALA A 16 -3.42 1.06 -18.89
C ALA A 16 -4.20 0.21 -17.89
N ILE A 17 -4.31 0.68 -16.65
CA ILE A 17 -5.12 0.02 -15.62
C ILE A 17 -6.51 0.64 -15.71
N ARG A 18 -7.52 -0.15 -16.13
CA ARG A 18 -8.92 0.30 -16.08
C ARG A 18 -9.35 0.39 -14.62
N ALA A 19 -9.31 1.59 -14.05
CA ALA A 19 -9.95 1.85 -12.77
C ALA A 19 -11.48 1.68 -12.91
N PRO A 20 -12.16 1.09 -11.91
CA PRO A 20 -13.61 1.13 -11.81
C PRO A 20 -14.12 2.57 -11.95
N ARG A 21 -15.20 2.78 -12.69
CA ARG A 21 -15.82 4.12 -12.83
C ARG A 21 -16.37 4.64 -11.50
N THR A 22 -16.71 3.73 -10.59
CA THR A 22 -17.27 4.02 -9.28
C THR A 22 -16.49 3.27 -8.21
N VAL A 23 -16.43 3.85 -7.01
CA VAL A 23 -15.88 3.18 -5.84
C VAL A 23 -16.67 1.88 -5.61
N PRO A 24 -16.03 0.71 -5.40
CA PRO A 24 -16.74 -0.54 -5.15
C PRO A 24 -17.65 -0.43 -3.92
N THR A 25 -18.84 -1.04 -3.94
CA THR A 25 -19.86 -0.94 -2.89
C THR A 25 -19.35 -1.39 -1.50
N GLU A 26 -18.40 -2.31 -1.47
CA GLU A 26 -17.69 -2.74 -0.26
C GLU A 26 -16.91 -1.62 0.46
N TYR A 27 -16.59 -0.51 -0.23
CA TYR A 27 -16.01 0.71 0.35
C TYR A 27 -17.08 1.73 0.82
N GLU A 28 -18.35 1.53 0.50
CA GLU A 28 -19.44 2.36 1.05
C GLU A 28 -19.81 1.92 2.47
N ASN A 29 -19.69 0.63 2.75
CA ASN A 29 -20.09 0.01 4.03
C ASN A 29 -18.90 -0.29 4.97
N SER A 30 -17.67 0.11 4.62
CA SER A 30 -16.49 -0.10 5.46
C SER A 30 -16.59 0.71 6.77
N PRO A 31 -16.16 0.16 7.93
CA PRO A 31 -16.15 0.90 9.19
C PRO A 31 -15.51 2.27 9.01
N ARG A 32 -16.21 3.32 9.45
CA ARG A 32 -15.89 4.71 9.14
C ARG A 32 -14.47 5.06 9.58
N ASN A 33 -13.62 5.41 8.61
CA ASN A 33 -12.32 6.05 8.83
C ASN A 33 -11.37 5.26 9.75
N GLN A 34 -11.31 3.94 9.63
CA GLN A 34 -10.40 3.13 10.43
C GLN A 34 -9.34 2.44 9.56
N PRO A 35 -8.05 2.55 9.92
CA PRO A 35 -7.01 1.71 9.34
C PRO A 35 -7.25 0.23 9.63
N ARG A 36 -6.70 -0.63 8.77
CA ARG A 36 -6.84 -2.08 8.86
C ARG A 36 -5.46 -2.74 8.80
N ILE A 37 -5.30 -3.81 9.57
CA ILE A 37 -4.13 -4.68 9.49
C ILE A 37 -4.52 -5.89 8.63
N CYS A 38 -3.70 -6.19 7.64
CA CYS A 38 -3.82 -7.37 6.79
C CYS A 38 -2.56 -8.20 6.94
N THR A 39 -2.70 -9.47 7.34
CA THR A 39 -1.61 -10.42 7.38
C THR A 39 -1.80 -11.46 6.29
N ILE A 40 -0.74 -11.74 5.53
CA ILE A 40 -0.77 -12.73 4.46
C ILE A 40 0.38 -13.72 4.70
N GLN A 41 0.02 -15.00 4.70
CA GLN A 41 0.94 -16.12 4.83
C GLN A 41 0.96 -16.88 3.50
N LEU A 42 2.14 -17.10 2.94
CA LEU A 42 2.33 -17.97 1.79
C LEU A 42 2.22 -19.43 2.22
N ASN A 43 1.53 -20.23 1.41
CA ASN A 43 1.67 -21.67 1.52
C ASN A 43 3.04 -22.10 0.98
N LYS A 44 3.47 -23.32 1.33
CA LYS A 44 4.79 -23.86 0.91
C LYS A 44 4.98 -23.89 -0.62
N THR A 45 3.89 -23.91 -1.38
CA THR A 45 3.87 -23.95 -2.84
C THR A 45 3.76 -22.57 -3.48
N ASP A 46 3.38 -21.55 -2.71
CA ASP A 46 3.10 -20.22 -3.25
C ASP A 46 4.40 -19.44 -3.39
N THR A 47 4.59 -18.86 -4.57
CA THR A 47 5.78 -18.03 -4.87
C THR A 47 5.47 -16.53 -4.81
N THR A 48 4.20 -16.14 -4.66
CA THR A 48 3.77 -14.74 -4.59
C THR A 48 2.63 -14.59 -3.60
N PHE A 49 2.46 -13.39 -3.04
CA PHE A 49 1.35 -13.09 -2.12
C PHE A 49 0.00 -12.91 -2.82
N GLY A 50 -0.10 -13.11 -4.13
CA GLY A 50 -1.35 -12.92 -4.88
C GLY A 50 -1.74 -11.46 -5.14
N PHE A 51 -0.87 -10.50 -4.82
CA PHE A 51 -1.09 -9.10 -5.14
C PHE A 51 0.17 -8.43 -5.70
N ASP A 52 -0.07 -7.51 -6.62
CA ASP A 52 0.84 -6.47 -7.07
C ASP A 52 0.37 -5.13 -6.47
N ILE A 53 1.25 -4.15 -6.40
CA ILE A 53 0.91 -2.76 -6.00
C ILE A 53 -0.23 -2.18 -6.88
N VAL A 54 -0.47 -2.79 -8.04
CA VAL A 54 -1.47 -2.40 -9.04
C VAL A 54 -2.75 -3.24 -8.98
N TYR A 55 -2.70 -4.47 -8.46
CA TYR A 55 -3.80 -5.44 -8.56
C TYR A 55 -3.75 -6.48 -7.44
N ALA A 56 -4.89 -6.85 -6.85
CA ALA A 56 -4.95 -7.89 -5.84
C ALA A 56 -5.89 -9.03 -6.28
N SER A 57 -5.46 -10.27 -6.09
CA SER A 57 -6.27 -11.49 -6.29
C SER A 57 -6.00 -12.49 -5.18
N ASN A 58 -7.03 -13.15 -4.64
CA ASN A 58 -6.88 -14.14 -3.56
C ASN A 58 -6.19 -13.61 -2.29
N THR A 59 -6.41 -12.33 -1.95
CA THR A 59 -5.91 -11.72 -0.70
C THR A 59 -7.02 -10.95 0.01
N PRO A 60 -6.86 -10.59 1.30
CA PRO A 60 -7.79 -9.70 1.98
C PRO A 60 -7.69 -8.25 1.49
N LEU A 61 -6.77 -7.95 0.57
CA LEU A 61 -6.58 -6.61 0.03
C LEU A 61 -7.74 -6.25 -0.88
N ARG A 62 -8.23 -5.02 -0.70
CA ARG A 62 -9.27 -4.47 -1.54
C ARG A 62 -8.66 -3.51 -2.55
N ARG A 63 -9.32 -3.38 -3.69
CA ARG A 63 -8.88 -2.47 -4.75
C ARG A 63 -9.03 -1.03 -4.26
N PHE A 64 -7.94 -0.25 -4.27
CA PHE A 64 -7.81 1.11 -3.68
C PHE A 64 -7.40 1.16 -2.20
N ASP A 65 -6.95 0.03 -1.64
CA ASP A 65 -6.20 0.05 -0.39
C ASP A 65 -4.84 0.70 -0.62
N ARG A 66 -4.50 1.64 0.27
CA ARG A 66 -3.19 2.27 0.30
C ARG A 66 -2.38 1.62 1.41
N ILE A 67 -1.22 1.09 1.04
CA ILE A 67 -0.25 0.54 1.99
C ILE A 67 0.45 1.71 2.68
N ILE A 68 0.30 1.79 4.00
CA ILE A 68 0.96 2.79 4.85
C ILE A 68 2.20 2.18 5.50
N GLU A 69 2.11 0.92 5.94
CA GLU A 69 3.26 0.20 6.52
C GLU A 69 3.39 -1.23 5.97
N ILE A 70 4.63 -1.69 5.86
CA ILE A 70 4.99 -3.09 5.61
C ILE A 70 5.87 -3.53 6.78
N ASP A 71 5.47 -4.59 7.49
CA ASP A 71 6.18 -5.15 8.64
C ASP A 71 6.61 -4.07 9.67
N ASP A 72 5.66 -3.20 10.03
CA ASP A 72 5.84 -2.10 11.00
C ASP A 72 6.82 -0.99 10.57
N GLU A 73 7.18 -0.94 9.28
CA GLU A 73 7.94 0.16 8.67
C GLU A 73 7.06 1.05 7.80
N LEU A 74 7.19 2.37 7.95
CA LEU A 74 6.42 3.37 7.21
C LEU A 74 6.87 3.40 5.74
N MET A 75 5.92 3.21 4.83
CA MET A 75 6.16 3.26 3.38
C MET A 75 5.82 4.63 2.78
N GLU A 76 5.28 5.55 3.59
CA GLU A 76 4.88 6.87 3.11
C GLU A 76 6.10 7.69 2.69
N ASN A 77 6.11 8.13 1.44
CA ASN A 77 7.20 8.84 0.75
C ASN A 77 8.42 7.99 0.39
N GLU A 78 8.37 6.69 0.60
CA GLU A 78 9.43 5.78 0.16
C GLU A 78 9.38 5.53 -1.34
N SER A 79 10.53 5.15 -1.91
CA SER A 79 10.62 4.82 -3.34
C SER A 79 9.97 3.47 -3.66
N THR A 80 9.49 3.30 -4.90
CA THR A 80 8.96 2.00 -5.36
C THR A 80 9.97 0.87 -5.18
N ALA A 81 11.25 1.12 -5.44
CA ALA A 81 12.31 0.13 -5.27
C ALA A 81 12.44 -0.34 -3.81
N PHE A 82 12.32 0.57 -2.84
CA PHE A 82 12.32 0.22 -1.42
C PHE A 82 11.11 -0.64 -1.03
N VAL A 83 9.92 -0.29 -1.54
CA VAL A 83 8.71 -1.09 -1.33
C VAL A 83 8.87 -2.49 -1.91
N GLU A 84 9.38 -2.62 -3.13
CA GLU A 84 9.67 -3.91 -3.77
C GLU A 84 10.67 -4.75 -2.97
N GLU A 85 11.73 -4.13 -2.45
CA GLU A 85 12.71 -4.79 -1.58
C GLU A 85 12.04 -5.38 -0.33
N LYS A 86 11.14 -4.62 0.32
CA LYS A 86 10.40 -5.10 1.49
C LYS A 86 9.48 -6.27 1.15
N LEU A 87 8.77 -6.19 0.03
CA LEU A 87 7.93 -7.29 -0.45
C LEU A 87 8.76 -8.55 -0.74
N LEU A 88 9.95 -8.41 -1.33
CA LEU A 88 10.86 -9.53 -1.59
C LEU A 88 11.34 -10.18 -0.28
N LYS A 89 11.74 -9.37 0.71
CA LYS A 89 12.14 -9.86 2.04
C LYS A 89 10.99 -10.56 2.78
N ALA A 90 9.77 -10.05 2.65
CA ALA A 90 8.61 -10.70 3.23
C ALA A 90 8.29 -12.02 2.53
N ARG A 91 8.46 -12.09 1.21
CA ARG A 91 8.28 -13.31 0.41
C ARG A 91 9.25 -14.42 0.82
N THR A 92 10.53 -14.10 1.07
CA THR A 92 11.50 -15.12 1.52
C THR A 92 11.15 -15.68 2.90
N ARG A 93 10.54 -14.87 3.76
CA ARG A 93 9.98 -15.30 5.05
C ARG A 93 8.66 -16.06 4.92
N GLY A 94 7.95 -15.91 3.79
CA GLY A 94 6.62 -16.47 3.57
C GLY A 94 5.51 -15.76 4.34
N PHE A 95 5.77 -14.59 4.93
CA PHE A 95 4.80 -13.86 5.75
C PHE A 95 4.98 -12.36 5.59
N ILE A 96 3.87 -11.63 5.47
CA ILE A 96 3.84 -10.17 5.43
C ILE A 96 2.71 -9.61 6.30
N LYS A 97 3.02 -8.55 7.05
CA LYS A 97 2.04 -7.71 7.75
C LYS A 97 1.93 -6.37 7.04
N LEU A 98 0.72 -6.00 6.67
CA LEU A 98 0.41 -4.76 5.97
C LEU A 98 -0.50 -3.90 6.84
N TYR A 99 -0.16 -2.62 6.98
CA TYR A 99 -1.05 -1.62 7.56
C TYR A 99 -1.63 -0.78 6.44
N LEU A 100 -2.95 -0.79 6.32
CA LEU A 100 -3.68 -0.32 5.15
C LEU A 100 -4.75 0.69 5.53
N VAL A 101 -5.04 1.60 4.61
CA VAL A 101 -6.20 2.48 4.69
C VAL A 101 -6.91 2.51 3.35
N ASP A 102 -8.24 2.60 3.37
CA ASP A 102 -8.98 2.92 2.16
C ASP A 102 -8.81 4.40 1.75
N THR A 103 -9.23 4.75 0.54
CA THR A 103 -9.12 6.11 0.01
C THR A 103 -9.88 7.16 0.84
N LYS A 104 -11.06 6.84 1.37
CA LYS A 104 -11.85 7.78 2.20
C LYS A 104 -11.16 8.01 3.54
N THR A 105 -10.71 6.94 4.18
CA THR A 105 -9.93 6.97 5.42
C THR A 105 -8.64 7.76 5.23
N TYR A 106 -7.86 7.49 4.17
CA TYR A 106 -6.64 8.24 3.89
C TYR A 106 -6.91 9.75 3.77
N LYS A 107 -7.94 10.12 3.00
CA LYS A 107 -8.32 11.53 2.81
C LYS A 107 -8.74 12.16 4.14
N PHE A 108 -9.56 11.47 4.93
CA PHE A 108 -9.98 11.96 6.24
C PHE A 108 -8.78 12.29 7.13
N TYR A 109 -7.81 11.39 7.26
CA TYR A 109 -6.64 11.63 8.11
C TYR A 109 -5.76 12.77 7.59
N LYS A 110 -5.46 12.80 6.28
CA LYS A 110 -4.62 13.88 5.71
C LYS A 110 -5.31 15.24 5.77
N THR A 111 -6.62 15.34 5.51
CA THR A 111 -7.35 16.60 5.61
C THR A 111 -7.41 17.13 7.05
N ASN A 112 -7.42 16.24 8.05
CA ASN A 112 -7.47 16.62 9.46
C ASN A 112 -6.07 16.64 10.13
N ASN A 113 -4.98 16.50 9.37
CA ASN A 113 -3.61 16.42 9.88
C ASN A 113 -3.37 15.32 10.94
N LEU A 114 -4.20 14.28 10.95
CA LEU A 114 -4.09 13.15 11.86
C LEU A 114 -3.00 12.18 11.37
N PRO A 115 -2.23 11.56 12.28
CA PRO A 115 -1.28 10.53 11.91
C PRO A 115 -2.01 9.27 11.46
N LEU A 116 -1.66 8.73 10.29
CA LEU A 116 -2.26 7.52 9.71
C LEU A 116 -1.81 6.26 10.41
N SER A 117 -0.61 6.29 11.01
CA SER A 117 -0.05 5.15 11.70
C SER A 117 0.62 5.52 13.03
N PRO A 118 0.76 4.56 13.95
CA PRO A 118 1.50 4.77 15.19
C PRO A 118 2.94 5.26 14.96
N LYS A 119 3.58 4.82 13.87
CA LYS A 119 4.94 5.24 13.50
C LYS A 119 4.98 6.65 12.96
N GLU A 120 3.97 7.07 12.20
CA GLU A 120 3.83 8.47 11.78
C GLU A 120 3.63 9.39 13.00
N SER A 121 2.86 8.95 14.01
CA SER A 121 2.73 9.67 15.28
C SER A 121 4.07 9.82 16.01
N ALA A 122 4.85 8.74 16.09
CA ALA A 122 6.15 8.75 16.77
C ALA A 122 7.17 9.66 16.06
N LYS A 123 7.14 9.72 14.72
CA LYS A 123 8.03 10.58 13.93
C LYS A 123 7.67 12.08 14.02
N LYS A 124 6.41 12.43 14.26
CA LYS A 124 5.98 13.82 14.48
C LYS A 124 6.32 14.37 15.87
N LEU A 125 6.59 13.50 16.83
CA LEU A 125 6.94 13.85 18.21
C LEU A 125 8.47 13.88 18.46
N ALA A 126 9.28 13.52 17.45
CA ALA A 126 10.74 13.56 17.46
C ALA A 126 11.25 14.74 16.64
#